data_AF-A0A0A2GXG3-F1
#
_entry.id   AF-A0A0A2GXG3-F1
#
_cell.length_a   1.000
_cell.length_b   1.000
_cell.length_c   1.000
_cell.angle_alpha   90.00
_cell.angle_beta   90.00
_cell.angle_gamma   90.00
#
_symmetry.space_group_name_H-M   'P 1'
#
loop_
_entity.id
_entity.type
_entity.pdbx_description
1 polymer ?
#
loop_
_entity_poly.entity_id
_entity_poly.type
_entity_poly.pdbx_seq_one_letter_code
_entity_poly.pdbx_strand_id
1 'polypeptide(L)'
;MYLQFTPREFKAFTKFVFEIDIDYWEASCQRTLLKRKIPIQSMQQNLAMVFNQSEVNALKDLLKVRTKTNRLLKPHEIDYISFLN
;
A
#
# COMPACT_ATOMS: atom_id res chain seq x y z
N MET A 1 8.85 12.55 5.30
CA MET A 1 8.33 11.52 6.24
C MET A 1 9.02 10.22 5.90
N TYR A 2 9.53 9.48 6.90
CA TYR A 2 10.19 8.19 6.69
C TYR A 2 9.44 7.10 7.46
N LEU A 3 9.25 5.95 6.82
CA LEU A 3 8.80 4.73 7.48
C LEU A 3 10.03 4.05 8.08
N GLN A 4 10.12 4.02 9.40
CA GLN A 4 11.24 3.40 10.11
C GLN A 4 10.75 2.15 10.85
N PHE A 5 11.46 1.05 10.64
CA PHE A 5 11.16 -0.24 11.25
C PHE A 5 12.43 -0.83 11.85
N THR A 6 12.32 -1.42 13.03
CA THR A 6 13.26 -2.45 13.49
C THR A 6 13.13 -3.71 12.61
N PRO A 7 14.13 -4.61 12.57
CA PRO A 7 14.02 -5.84 11.78
C PRO A 7 12.79 -6.70 12.14
N ARG A 8 12.40 -6.71 13.43
CA ARG A 8 11.21 -7.43 13.90
C ARG A 8 9.92 -6.79 13.39
N GLU A 9 9.81 -5.47 13.50
CA GLU A 9 8.66 -4.72 12.99
C GLU A 9 8.54 -4.86 11.48
N PHE A 10 9.65 -4.79 10.74
CA PHE A 10 9.63 -4.96 9.29
C PHE A 10 9.14 -6.35 8.88
N LYS A 11 9.59 -7.40 9.58
CA LYS A 11 9.13 -8.77 9.34
C LYS A 11 7.63 -8.93 9.64
N ALA A 12 7.17 -8.37 10.76
CA ALA A 12 5.76 -8.42 11.15
C ALA A 12 4.88 -7.63 10.18
N PHE A 13 5.31 -6.42 9.81
CA PHE A 13 4.65 -5.57 8.82
C PHE A 13 4.55 -6.28 7.46
N THR A 14 5.64 -6.90 7.00
CA THR A 14 5.63 -7.68 5.77
C THR A 14 4.59 -8.79 5.85
N LYS A 15 4.63 -9.62 6.88
CA LYS A 15 3.65 -10.70 7.06
C LYS A 15 2.21 -10.17 7.04
N PHE A 16 1.93 -9.11 7.79
CA PHE A 16 0.62 -8.47 7.83
C PHE A 16 0.16 -8.02 6.43
N VAL A 17 0.99 -7.30 5.69
CA VAL A 17 0.63 -6.81 4.34
C VAL A 17 0.26 -7.95 3.39
N PHE A 18 0.96 -9.10 3.48
CA PHE A 18 0.66 -10.27 2.66
C PHE A 18 -0.65 -10.96 3.06
N GLU A 19 -1.04 -10.89 4.33
CA GLU A 19 -2.27 -11.48 4.87
C GLU A 19 -3.52 -10.59 4.69
N ILE A 20 -3.37 -9.35 4.17
CA ILE A 20 -4.51 -8.48 3.87
C ILE A 20 -5.42 -9.15 2.83
N ASP A 21 -6.66 -9.42 3.25
CA ASP A 21 -7.78 -9.81 2.41
C ASP A 21 -8.33 -8.57 1.69
N ILE A 22 -7.95 -8.42 0.44
CA ILE A 22 -8.35 -7.27 -0.38
C ILE A 22 -9.84 -7.32 -0.69
N ASP A 23 -10.37 -8.51 -0.97
CA ASP A 23 -11.76 -8.71 -1.41
C ASP A 23 -12.73 -8.33 -0.29
N TYR A 24 -12.40 -8.68 0.96
CA TYR A 24 -13.14 -8.24 2.14
C TYR A 24 -13.25 -6.72 2.22
N TRP A 25 -12.13 -6.00 2.06
CA TRP A 25 -12.12 -4.54 2.17
C TRP A 25 -12.89 -3.89 1.03
N GLU A 26 -12.75 -4.39 -0.20
CA GLU A 26 -13.53 -3.88 -1.34
C GLU A 26 -15.03 -4.08 -1.14
N ALA A 27 -15.45 -5.26 -0.68
CA ALA A 27 -16.85 -5.57 -0.39
C ALA A 27 -17.42 -4.68 0.73
N SER A 28 -16.67 -4.50 1.83
CA SER A 28 -17.08 -3.67 2.97
C SER A 28 -17.30 -2.19 2.60
N CYS A 29 -16.62 -1.73 1.55
CA CYS A 29 -16.56 -0.34 1.14
C CYS A 29 -17.20 -0.10 -0.25
N GLN A 30 -18.11 -0.97 -0.70
CA GLN A 30 -18.77 -0.83 -2.01
C GLN A 30 -19.54 0.50 -2.17
N ARG A 31 -20.08 1.05 -1.07
CA ARG A 31 -20.90 2.28 -1.10
C ARG A 31 -20.10 3.58 -0.96
N THR A 32 -18.78 3.52 -0.74
CA THR A 32 -17.96 4.73 -0.60
C THR A 32 -17.34 5.15 -1.94
N LEU A 33 -17.37 6.46 -2.21
CA LEU A 33 -16.76 7.11 -3.37
C LEU A 33 -15.24 7.29 -3.23
N LEU A 34 -14.65 6.88 -2.10
CA LEU A 34 -13.21 7.01 -1.86
C LEU A 34 -12.42 6.05 -2.75
N LYS A 35 -11.39 6.57 -3.44
CA LYS A 35 -10.46 5.77 -4.25
C LYS A 35 -9.62 4.78 -3.41
N ARG A 36 -9.25 5.16 -2.18
CA ARG A 36 -8.44 4.34 -1.25
C ARG A 36 -9.32 3.87 -0.09
N LYS A 37 -9.39 2.55 0.11
CA LYS A 37 -10.38 1.89 0.99
C LYS A 37 -9.74 0.91 1.99
N ILE A 38 -8.47 0.56 1.81
CA ILE A 38 -7.77 -0.46 2.59
C ILE A 38 -6.86 0.24 3.60
N PRO A 39 -7.26 0.34 4.89
CA PRO A 39 -6.41 0.92 5.90
C PRO A 39 -5.32 -0.06 6.33
N ILE A 40 -4.10 0.43 6.43
CA ILE A 40 -2.95 -0.25 7.02
C ILE A 40 -2.46 0.61 8.18
N GLN A 41 -2.67 0.10 9.40
CA GLN A 41 -2.20 0.76 10.61
C GLN A 41 -0.70 0.54 10.76
N SER A 42 0.05 1.62 10.93
CA SER A 42 1.46 1.52 11.34
C SER A 42 1.55 1.27 12.85
N MET A 43 2.69 0.73 13.29
CA MET A 43 3.03 0.71 14.73
C MET A 43 3.27 2.13 15.29
N GLN A 44 3.42 3.13 14.41
CA GLN A 44 3.52 4.55 14.79
C GLN A 44 2.12 5.13 15.05
N GLN A 45 1.88 5.60 16.27
CA GLN A 45 0.56 6.09 16.73
C GLN A 45 -0.05 7.21 15.87
N ASN A 46 0.79 7.99 15.18
CA ASN A 46 0.35 9.14 14.38
C ASN A 46 0.40 8.88 12.86
N LEU A 47 0.51 7.61 12.43
CA LEU A 47 0.57 7.26 11.02
C LEU A 47 -0.43 6.15 10.68
N ALA A 48 -1.50 6.55 9.98
CA ALA A 48 -2.38 5.63 9.28
C ALA A 48 -2.11 5.76 7.78
N MET A 49 -1.95 4.63 7.09
CA MET A 49 -1.85 4.59 5.64
C MET A 49 -3.12 3.99 5.07
N VAL A 50 -3.61 4.53 3.95
CA VAL A 50 -4.80 4.01 3.26
C VAL A 50 -4.41 3.76 1.81
N PHE A 51 -4.83 2.63 1.26
CA PHE A 51 -4.45 2.18 -0.08
C PHE A 51 -5.68 1.73 -0.89
N ASN A 52 -5.53 1.68 -2.20
CA ASN A 52 -6.40 0.90 -3.08
C ASN A 52 -5.76 -0.48 -3.39
N GLN A 53 -6.50 -1.37 -4.07
CA GLN A 53 -6.03 -2.71 -4.42
C GLN A 53 -4.71 -2.69 -5.20
N SER A 54 -4.59 -1.83 -6.21
CA SER A 54 -3.38 -1.72 -7.04
C SER A 54 -2.17 -1.29 -6.20
N GLU A 55 -2.36 -0.35 -5.28
CA GLU A 55 -1.30 0.14 -4.40
C GLU A 55 -0.89 -0.90 -3.35
N VAL A 56 -1.84 -1.69 -2.81
CA VAL A 56 -1.51 -2.82 -1.92
C VAL A 56 -0.68 -3.88 -2.66
N ASN A 57 -1.02 -4.18 -3.91
CA ASN A 57 -0.25 -5.11 -4.72
C ASN A 57 1.16 -4.59 -5.02
N ALA A 58 1.30 -3.31 -5.37
CA ALA A 58 2.60 -2.68 -5.54
C ALA A 58 3.44 -2.70 -4.24
N LEU A 59 2.79 -2.51 -3.08
CA LEU A 59 3.44 -2.62 -1.78
C LEU A 59 3.89 -4.06 -1.50
N LYS A 60 3.05 -5.07 -1.78
CA LYS A 60 3.43 -6.49 -1.69
C LYS A 60 4.66 -6.77 -2.55
N ASP A 61 4.71 -6.26 -3.78
CA ASP A 61 5.85 -6.43 -4.67
C ASP A 61 7.12 -5.73 -4.15
N LEU A 62 7.01 -4.52 -3.61
CA LEU A 62 8.13 -3.81 -2.97
C LEU A 62 8.72 -4.61 -1.79
N LEU A 63 7.87 -5.27 -1.02
CA LEU A 63 8.27 -6.07 0.15
C LEU A 63 8.83 -7.45 -0.24
N LYS A 64 8.67 -7.90 -1.49
CA LYS A 64 9.35 -9.10 -1.99
C LYS A 64 10.83 -8.78 -2.23
N VAL A 65 11.62 -8.84 -1.17
CA VAL A 65 13.09 -8.62 -1.17
C VAL A 65 13.83 -9.48 -2.21
N ARG A 66 13.23 -10.58 -2.71
CA ARG A 66 13.87 -11.56 -3.59
C ARG A 66 13.45 -11.54 -5.06
N THR A 67 12.43 -10.79 -5.46
CA THR A 67 12.00 -10.71 -6.88
C THR A 67 12.23 -9.30 -7.40
N LYS A 68 13.38 -9.07 -8.05
CA LYS A 68 13.66 -7.82 -8.75
C LYS A 68 12.78 -7.70 -10.00
N THR A 69 11.56 -7.23 -9.84
CA THR A 69 10.84 -6.59 -10.95
C THR A 69 11.15 -5.10 -10.92
N ASN A 70 12.38 -4.75 -11.31
CA ASN A 70 12.81 -3.35 -11.48
C ASN A 70 12.17 -2.75 -12.74
N ARG A 71 10.84 -2.82 -12.84
CA ARG A 71 10.11 -2.24 -13.97
C ARG A 71 9.92 -0.75 -13.70
N LEU A 72 10.17 0.06 -14.71
CA LEU A 72 9.77 1.46 -14.70
C LEU A 72 8.24 1.56 -14.66
N LEU A 73 7.74 2.38 -13.74
CA LEU A 73 6.32 2.74 -13.69
C LEU A 73 6.02 3.71 -14.83
N LYS A 74 4.87 3.52 -15.48
CA LYS A 74 4.36 4.43 -16.50
C LYS A 74 3.64 5.60 -15.82
N PRO A 75 3.59 6.80 -16.44
CA PRO A 75 2.94 7.96 -15.82
C PRO A 75 1.49 7.73 -15.39
N HIS A 76 0.71 6.94 -16.14
CA HIS A 76 -0.69 6.64 -15.81
C HIS A 76 -0.87 5.62 -14.67
N GLU A 77 0.20 4.95 -14.24
CA GLU A 77 0.16 4.05 -13.07
C GLU A 77 0.33 4.83 -11.75
N ILE A 78 0.57 6.14 -11.84
CA ILE A 78 0.74 7.02 -10.69
C ILE A 78 -0.32 8.12 -10.78
N ASP A 79 -1.14 8.22 -9.74
CA ASP A 79 -2.23 9.19 -9.64
C ASP A 79 -1.66 10.59 -9.29
N TYR A 80 -0.90 11.18 -10.22
CA TYR A 80 -0.36 12.54 -10.08
C TYR A 80 -1.43 13.59 -10.40
N ILE A 81 -1.53 14.61 -9.56
CA ILE A 81 -2.21 15.85 -9.93
C ILE A 81 -1.33 16.51 -10.99
N SER A 82 -1.79 16.54 -12.24
CA SER A 82 -1.11 17.26 -13.30
C SER A 82 -1.32 18.76 -13.10
N PHE A 83 -0.30 19.44 -12.60
CA PHE A 83 -0.20 20.89 -12.69
C PHE A 83 0.31 21.22 -14.09
N LEU A 84 -0.59 21.18 -15.07
CA LEU A 84 -0.29 21.69 -16.42
C LEU A 84 -0.24 23.23 -16.31
N ASN A 85 0.93 23.80 -16.58
CA ASN A 85 1.12 25.24 -16.81
C ASN A 85 0.80 25.57 -18.26
#